data_AF-A0A9P8D9Y0-F1
#
_entry.id   AF-A0A9P8D9Y0-F1
#
_cell.length_a   1.000
_cell.length_b   1.000
_cell.length_c   1.000
_cell.angle_alpha   90.00
_cell.angle_beta   90.00
_cell.angle_gamma   90.00
#
_symmetry.space_group_name_H-M   'P 1'
#
loop_
_entity.id
_entity.type
_entity.pdbx_description
1 polymer ?
#
loop_
_entity_poly.entity_id
_entity_poly.type
_entity_poly.pdbx_seq_one_letter_code
_entity_poly.pdbx_strand_id
1 'polypeptide(L)'
;MPDGPEERDYHAFSATDVSEINPVTFRMHNPTMTWWLRAEENVKPDENVKPLGCIIIGEVPEDVTFTQLDDLFHSISLPVKNTHPQQSCVTWIVYAVQALQEQGWVTQFDLDEFKDRVVSYADDRMEGSSSQLGVL
;
A
#
# COMPACT_ATOMS: atom_id res chain seq x y z
N MET A 1 -26.78 -5.11 -25.57
CA MET A 1 -26.48 -4.17 -24.48
C MET A 1 -25.12 -4.55 -23.96
N PRO A 2 -24.13 -3.65 -23.84
CA PRO A 2 -22.94 -3.98 -23.07
C PRO A 2 -23.29 -3.83 -21.59
N ASP A 3 -22.81 -4.78 -20.80
CA ASP A 3 -22.93 -4.83 -19.35
C ASP A 3 -22.44 -3.51 -18.72
N GLY A 4 -23.09 -3.11 -17.61
CA GLY A 4 -22.70 -1.93 -16.84
C GLY A 4 -21.25 -2.04 -16.36
N PRO A 5 -20.64 -0.93 -15.90
CA PRO A 5 -19.28 -1.00 -15.38
C PRO A 5 -19.24 -2.05 -14.26
N GLU A 6 -18.48 -3.12 -14.47
CA GLU A 6 -18.16 -4.05 -13.40
C GLU A 6 -17.65 -3.22 -12.22
N GLU A 7 -18.34 -3.33 -11.09
CA GLU A 7 -17.92 -2.71 -9.84
C GLU A 7 -16.56 -3.34 -9.52
N ARG A 8 -15.48 -2.62 -9.86
CA ARG A 8 -14.13 -3.12 -9.64
C ARG A 8 -13.87 -3.07 -8.14
N ASP A 9 -13.94 -4.23 -7.52
CA ASP A 9 -13.60 -4.40 -6.12
C ASP A 9 -12.08 -4.32 -5.98
N TYR A 10 -11.58 -3.19 -5.50
CA TYR A 10 -10.17 -3.07 -5.10
C TYR A 10 -10.06 -3.36 -3.61
N HIS A 11 -9.06 -4.16 -3.26
CA HIS A 11 -8.68 -4.41 -1.88
C HIS A 11 -7.38 -3.66 -1.58
N ALA A 12 -7.30 -3.01 -0.42
CA ALA A 12 -6.10 -2.32 0.02
C ALA A 12 -5.60 -2.89 1.35
N PHE A 13 -4.29 -3.12 1.41
CA PHE A 13 -3.60 -3.58 2.60
C PHE A 13 -2.45 -2.63 2.92
N SER A 14 -2.33 -2.20 4.17
CA SER A 14 -1.22 -1.34 4.61
C SER A 14 -0.85 -1.58 6.07
N ALA A 15 0.44 -1.65 6.36
CA ALA A 15 0.93 -1.46 7.73
C ALA A 15 0.94 0.04 8.03
N THR A 16 0.24 0.44 9.08
CA THR A 16 0.11 1.85 9.47
C THR A 16 0.30 2.01 10.97
N ASP A 17 0.89 3.13 11.38
CA ASP A 17 0.98 3.56 12.77
C ASP A 17 0.29 4.92 13.01
N VAL A 18 -0.60 5.31 12.08
CA VAL A 18 -1.31 6.59 12.10
C VAL A 18 -1.92 6.85 13.47
N SER A 19 -1.66 8.05 13.99
CA SER A 19 -2.37 8.58 15.14
C SER A 19 -3.18 9.77 14.69
N GLU A 20 -4.49 9.70 14.91
CA GLU A 20 -5.43 10.73 14.44
C GLU A 20 -6.33 11.19 15.58
N ILE A 21 -6.74 12.45 15.54
CA ILE A 21 -7.69 13.00 16.51
C ILE A 21 -9.08 12.68 16.00
N ASN A 22 -9.88 11.97 16.79
CA ASN A 22 -11.29 11.79 16.51
C ASN A 22 -11.98 13.17 16.61
N PRO A 23 -12.59 13.69 15.53
CA PRO A 23 -13.07 15.06 15.49
C PRO A 23 -14.32 15.31 16.36
N VAL A 24 -15.02 14.25 16.78
CA VAL A 24 -16.22 14.34 17.61
C VAL A 24 -15.86 14.29 19.10
N THR A 25 -14.96 13.37 19.47
CA THR A 25 -14.59 13.14 20.86
C THR A 25 -13.34 13.91 21.29
N PHE A 26 -12.60 14.49 20.32
CA PHE A 26 -11.29 15.13 20.49
C PHE A 26 -10.24 14.23 21.16
N ARG A 27 -10.45 12.92 21.14
CA ARG A 27 -9.50 11.93 21.67
C ARG A 27 -8.59 11.43 20.56
N MET A 28 -7.32 11.22 20.89
CA MET A 28 -6.40 10.54 19.98
C MET A 28 -6.77 9.08 19.83
N HIS A 29 -6.95 8.65 18.59
CA HIS A 29 -6.93 7.26 18.19
C HIS A 29 -5.46 6.83 18.02
N ASN A 30 -5.14 5.62 18.50
CA ASN A 30 -3.79 5.06 18.52
C ASN A 30 -2.69 6.03 19.05
N PRO A 31 -2.79 6.54 20.30
CA PRO A 31 -1.84 7.52 20.82
C PRO A 31 -0.42 6.99 20.99
N THR A 32 -0.25 5.67 21.05
CA THR A 32 1.05 5.00 21.12
C THR A 32 1.71 4.84 19.75
N MET A 33 0.99 5.18 18.68
CA MET A 33 1.39 4.94 17.30
C MET A 33 1.77 3.45 17.14
N THR A 34 1.04 2.53 17.75
CA THR A 34 1.33 1.09 17.57
C THR A 34 1.06 0.74 16.11
N TRP A 35 1.90 -0.09 15.49
CA TRP A 35 1.64 -0.58 14.12
C TRP A 35 0.45 -1.54 14.12
N TRP A 36 -0.41 -1.43 13.11
CA TRP A 36 -1.44 -2.43 12.81
C TRP A 36 -1.59 -2.60 11.30
N LEU A 37 -2.10 -3.77 10.90
CA LEU A 37 -2.50 -4.01 9.53
C LEU A 37 -3.90 -3.41 9.31
N ARG A 38 -4.01 -2.54 8.32
CA ARG A 38 -5.28 -2.06 7.79
C ARG A 38 -5.58 -2.84 6.51
N ALA A 39 -6.67 -3.60 6.54
CA ALA A 39 -7.25 -4.28 5.38
C ALA A 39 -8.60 -3.62 5.06
N GLU A 40 -8.77 -3.18 3.82
CA GLU A 40 -9.96 -2.48 3.35
C GLU A 40 -10.48 -3.15 2.08
N GLU A 41 -11.78 -3.45 2.06
CA GLU A 41 -12.51 -3.96 0.90
C GLU A 41 -13.21 -2.82 0.16
N ASN A 42 -13.46 -3.00 -1.14
CA ASN A 42 -14.22 -2.06 -1.98
C ASN A 42 -13.63 -0.65 -1.99
N VAL A 43 -12.30 -0.56 -1.95
CA VAL A 43 -11.59 0.70 -2.06
C VAL A 43 -11.80 1.26 -3.46
N LYS A 44 -11.93 2.59 -3.55
CA LYS A 44 -12.01 3.29 -4.82
C LYS A 44 -10.74 4.14 -4.98
N PRO A 45 -9.72 3.63 -5.70
CA PRO A 45 -8.46 4.34 -5.86
C PRO A 45 -8.66 5.73 -6.49
N ASP A 46 -9.63 5.84 -7.39
CA ASP A 46 -9.95 7.05 -8.15
C ASP A 46 -10.61 8.16 -7.32
N GLU A 47 -11.27 7.81 -6.20
CA GLU A 47 -11.89 8.80 -5.29
C GLU A 47 -10.89 9.39 -4.28
N ASN A 48 -9.71 8.77 -4.15
CA ASN A 48 -8.64 9.25 -3.29
C ASN A 48 -7.69 10.15 -4.09
N VAL A 49 -7.62 11.44 -3.74
CA VAL A 49 -6.73 12.44 -4.38
C VAL A 49 -5.26 12.31 -3.94
N LYS A 50 -4.94 11.34 -3.07
CA LYS A 50 -3.64 11.21 -2.41
C LYS A 50 -2.55 10.35 -3.10
N PRO A 51 -2.85 9.34 -3.95
CA PRO A 51 -1.80 8.49 -4.50
C PRO A 51 -1.00 9.27 -5.55
N LEU A 52 0.33 9.32 -5.37
CA LEU A 52 1.24 9.93 -6.34
C LEU A 52 1.34 9.09 -7.62
N GLY A 53 1.10 7.79 -7.55
CA GLY A 53 1.06 6.88 -8.69
C GLY A 53 0.68 5.46 -8.28
N CYS A 54 0.52 4.60 -9.30
CA CYS A 54 0.30 3.17 -9.15
C CYS A 54 1.41 2.42 -9.89
N ILE A 55 1.83 1.28 -9.33
CA ILE A 55 2.82 0.37 -9.92
C ILE A 55 2.23 -1.03 -9.84
N ILE A 56 2.12 -1.69 -10.99
CA ILE A 56 1.67 -3.07 -11.10
C ILE A 56 2.90 -3.97 -10.97
N ILE A 57 2.92 -4.82 -9.95
CA ILE A 57 4.05 -5.73 -9.66
C ILE A 57 3.80 -7.16 -10.15
N GLY A 58 2.56 -7.52 -10.43
CA GLY A 58 2.16 -8.87 -10.85
C GLY A 58 0.64 -9.02 -10.91
N GLU A 59 0.21 -10.27 -11.06
CA GLU A 59 -1.19 -10.65 -11.17
C GLU A 59 -1.43 -11.85 -10.26
N VAL A 60 -2.35 -11.69 -9.31
CA VAL A 60 -2.76 -12.77 -8.41
C VAL A 60 -3.72 -13.69 -9.17
N PRO A 61 -3.62 -15.02 -9.04
CA PRO A 61 -4.54 -15.96 -9.69
C PRO A 61 -6.02 -15.69 -9.34
N GLU A 62 -6.93 -15.91 -10.29
CA GLU A 62 -8.38 -15.64 -10.14
C GLU A 62 -9.04 -16.43 -9.00
N ASP A 63 -8.47 -17.56 -8.58
CA ASP A 63 -8.98 -18.41 -7.51
C ASP A 63 -8.54 -17.97 -6.10
N VAL A 64 -7.67 -16.96 -6.00
CA VAL A 64 -7.25 -16.39 -4.71
C VAL A 64 -8.30 -15.43 -4.20
N THR A 65 -8.82 -15.73 -3.02
CA THR A 65 -9.84 -14.93 -2.33
C THR A 65 -9.22 -13.80 -1.50
N PHE A 66 -10.03 -12.79 -1.17
CA PHE A 66 -9.64 -11.74 -0.21
C PHE A 66 -9.16 -12.34 1.12
N THR A 67 -9.84 -13.36 1.65
CA THR A 67 -9.45 -14.03 2.90
C THR A 67 -8.05 -14.65 2.82
N GLN A 68 -7.67 -15.23 1.67
CA GLN A 68 -6.31 -15.78 1.50
C GLN A 68 -5.25 -14.69 1.46
N LEU A 69 -5.54 -13.55 0.83
CA LEU A 69 -4.66 -12.38 0.86
C LEU A 69 -4.56 -11.79 2.27
N ASP A 70 -5.69 -11.67 2.96
CA ASP A 70 -5.75 -11.16 4.33
C ASP A 70 -4.96 -12.04 5.30
N ASP A 71 -5.16 -13.36 5.24
CA ASP A 71 -4.40 -14.34 6.05
C ASP A 71 -2.90 -14.27 5.76
N LEU A 72 -2.50 -14.15 4.49
CA LEU A 72 -1.10 -13.99 4.10
C LEU A 72 -0.51 -12.69 4.69
N PHE A 73 -1.19 -11.57 4.51
CA PHE A 73 -0.70 -10.27 4.98
C PHE A 73 -0.68 -10.16 6.50
N HIS A 74 -1.60 -10.84 7.21
CA HIS A 74 -1.56 -10.97 8.67
C HIS A 74 -0.41 -11.85 9.18
N SER A 75 0.09 -12.79 8.36
CA SER A 75 1.24 -13.61 8.72
C SER A 75 2.58 -12.85 8.67
N ILE A 76 2.61 -11.70 7.99
CA ILE A 76 3.82 -10.88 7.84
C ILE A 76 4.03 -10.04 9.09
N SER A 77 5.28 -10.04 9.58
CA SER A 77 5.65 -9.24 10.75
C SER A 77 5.48 -7.75 10.47
N LEU A 78 4.72 -7.07 11.34
CA LEU A 78 4.59 -5.62 11.32
C LEU A 78 5.93 -4.94 11.66
N PRO A 79 6.15 -3.70 11.20
CA PRO A 79 7.38 -2.97 11.50
C PRO A 79 7.62 -2.83 13.01
N VAL A 80 8.88 -2.99 13.42
CA VAL A 80 9.29 -2.82 14.83
C VAL A 80 9.88 -1.43 15.03
N LYS A 81 9.43 -0.74 16.06
CA LYS A 81 9.94 0.58 16.43
C LYS A 81 11.32 0.50 17.07
N ASN A 82 12.11 1.56 16.91
CA ASN A 82 13.40 1.75 17.58
C ASN A 82 14.44 0.64 17.30
N THR A 83 14.41 0.07 16.10
CA THR A 83 15.42 -0.88 15.63
C THR A 83 16.47 -0.20 14.74
N HIS A 84 17.61 -0.87 14.56
CA HIS A 84 18.61 -0.50 13.55
C HIS A 84 18.80 -1.68 12.57
N PRO A 85 18.51 -1.52 11.27
CA PRO A 85 17.93 -0.33 10.62
C PRO A 85 16.49 -0.03 11.09
N GLN A 86 16.07 1.23 10.90
CA GLN A 86 14.71 1.66 11.23
C GLN A 86 13.71 0.99 10.28
N GLN A 87 12.63 0.43 10.82
CA GLN A 87 11.56 -0.17 10.03
C GLN A 87 10.37 0.79 9.88
N SER A 88 9.67 0.70 8.75
CA SER A 88 8.50 1.52 8.41
C SER A 88 7.49 0.75 7.57
N CYS A 89 6.41 1.41 7.13
CA CYS A 89 5.47 0.84 6.17
C CYS A 89 6.17 0.36 4.88
N VAL A 90 7.27 1.00 4.47
CA VAL A 90 8.09 0.55 3.33
C VAL A 90 8.72 -0.80 3.60
N THR A 91 9.24 -1.03 4.81
CA THR A 91 9.77 -2.34 5.21
C THR A 91 8.71 -3.42 5.10
N TRP A 92 7.49 -3.13 5.56
CA TRP A 92 6.38 -4.07 5.46
C TRP A 92 5.97 -4.33 4.00
N ILE A 93 5.91 -3.30 3.15
CA ILE A 93 5.61 -3.46 1.72
C ILE A 93 6.64 -4.40 1.06
N VAL A 94 7.92 -4.26 1.38
CA VAL A 94 8.96 -5.14 0.84
C VAL A 94 8.73 -6.60 1.27
N TYR A 95 8.41 -6.84 2.55
CA TYR A 95 8.06 -8.18 3.03
C TYR A 95 6.78 -8.72 2.40
N ALA A 96 5.79 -7.86 2.14
CA ALA A 96 4.56 -8.24 1.46
C ALA A 96 4.82 -8.66 0.00
N VAL A 97 5.60 -7.89 -0.75
CA VAL A 97 6.00 -8.26 -2.12
C VAL A 97 6.79 -9.57 -2.12
N GLN A 98 7.72 -9.74 -1.18
CA GLN A 98 8.48 -10.98 -1.03
C GLN A 98 7.57 -12.18 -0.76
N ALA A 99 6.59 -12.05 0.15
CA ALA A 99 5.65 -13.12 0.45
C ALA A 99 4.79 -13.50 -0.77
N LEU A 100 4.34 -12.50 -1.55
CA LEU A 100 3.62 -12.74 -2.81
C LEU A 100 4.50 -13.47 -3.84
N GLN A 101 5.78 -13.12 -3.90
CA GLN A 101 6.78 -13.78 -4.74
C GLN A 101 7.02 -15.24 -4.30
N GLU A 102 7.06 -15.50 -3.00
CA GLU A 102 7.23 -16.85 -2.42
C GLU A 102 6.00 -17.75 -2.66
N GLN A 103 4.79 -17.18 -2.70
CA GLN A 103 3.57 -17.88 -3.12
C GLN A 103 3.50 -18.12 -4.64
N GLY A 104 4.36 -17.48 -5.43
CA GLY A 104 4.33 -17.53 -6.89
C GLY A 104 3.22 -16.69 -7.53
N TRP A 105 2.60 -15.77 -6.78
CA TRP A 105 1.56 -14.85 -7.28
C TRP A 105 2.16 -13.59 -7.91
N VAL A 106 3.41 -13.29 -7.60
CA VAL A 106 4.16 -12.19 -8.20
C VAL A 106 5.46 -12.73 -8.79
N THR A 107 5.82 -12.28 -9.99
CA THR A 107 7.06 -12.69 -10.64
C THR A 107 8.26 -12.31 -9.77
N GLN A 108 9.28 -13.17 -9.75
CA GLN A 108 10.54 -12.89 -9.07
C GLN A 108 11.27 -11.73 -9.74
N PHE A 109 11.62 -10.71 -8.95
CA PHE A 109 12.46 -9.58 -9.34
C PHE A 109 13.26 -9.09 -8.13
N ASP A 110 14.35 -8.38 -8.38
CA ASP A 110 15.20 -7.84 -7.32
C ASP A 110 14.46 -6.72 -6.56
N LEU A 111 14.25 -6.93 -5.26
CA LEU A 111 13.49 -6.01 -4.41
C LEU A 111 14.26 -4.71 -4.11
N ASP A 112 15.60 -4.74 -4.10
CA ASP A 112 16.40 -3.54 -3.87
C ASP A 112 16.40 -2.66 -5.13
N GLU A 113 16.58 -3.25 -6.31
CA GLU A 113 16.42 -2.53 -7.59
C GLU A 113 15.00 -1.98 -7.73
N PHE A 114 13.98 -2.75 -7.33
CA PHE A 114 12.60 -2.29 -7.35
C PHE A 114 12.39 -1.06 -6.46
N LYS A 115 12.91 -1.06 -5.23
CA LYS A 115 12.80 0.10 -4.33
C LYS A 115 13.42 1.35 -4.95
N ASP A 116 14.60 1.24 -5.52
CA ASP A 116 15.28 2.38 -6.17
C ASP A 116 14.44 2.92 -7.34
N ARG A 117 13.83 2.02 -8.13
CA ARG A 117 12.92 2.40 -9.22
C ARG A 117 11.65 3.08 -8.73
N VAL A 118 11.06 2.63 -7.61
CA VAL A 118 9.86 3.26 -7.02
C VAL A 118 10.17 4.68 -6.56
N VAL A 119 11.32 4.90 -5.91
CA VAL A 119 11.75 6.24 -5.48
C VAL A 119 11.94 7.15 -6.69
N SER A 120 12.69 6.71 -7.70
CA SER A 120 12.89 7.47 -8.94
C SER A 120 11.56 7.82 -9.63
N TYR A 121 10.62 6.86 -9.68
CA TYR A 121 9.30 7.10 -10.27
C TYR A 121 8.47 8.12 -9.48
N ALA A 122 8.56 8.11 -8.15
CA ALA A 122 7.89 9.09 -7.31
C ALA A 122 8.48 10.49 -7.51
N ASP A 123 9.81 10.61 -7.57
CA ASP A 123 10.51 11.87 -7.81
C ASP A 123 10.11 12.47 -9.18
N ASP A 124 10.15 11.69 -10.26
CA ASP A 124 9.73 12.13 -11.61
C ASP A 124 8.30 12.69 -11.61
N ARG A 125 7.38 12.06 -10.87
CA ARG A 125 5.98 12.51 -10.77
C ARG A 125 5.83 13.78 -9.94
N MET A 126 6.65 13.95 -8.90
CA MET A 126 6.65 15.18 -8.11
C MET A 126 7.23 16.35 -8.91
N GLU A 127 8.30 16.14 -9.69
CA GLU A 127 8.88 17.16 -10.58
C GLU A 127 7.92 17.54 -11.72
N GLY A 128 7.28 16.55 -12.34
CA GLY A 128 6.22 16.77 -13.33
C GLY A 128 5.00 17.52 -12.77
N SER A 129 4.61 17.23 -11.51
CA SER A 129 3.53 17.96 -10.82
C SER A 129 3.93 19.38 -10.44
N SER A 130 5.20 19.61 -10.08
CA SER A 130 5.73 20.95 -9.79
C SER A 130 5.78 21.84 -11.04
N SER A 131 5.85 21.24 -12.24
CA SER A 131 5.79 21.96 -13.50
C SER A 131 4.37 22.41 -13.89
N GLN A 132 3.34 21.93 -13.18
CA GLN A 132 1.93 22.30 -13.38
C GLN A 132 1.38 23.27 -12.32
N LEU A 133 2.20 23.69 -11.35
CA LEU A 133 1.87 24.71 -10.34
C LEU A 133 2.36 26.12 -10.74
N GLY A 134 2.62 26.34 -12.04
CA GLY A 134 2.83 27.65 -12.63
C GLY A 134 1.70 28.00 -13.59
N VAL A 135 0.90 29.00 -13.22
CA VAL A 135 -0.11 29.73 -14.02
C VAL A 135 -1.49 29.04 -14.11
N LEU A 136 -2.42 29.46 -13.25
CA LEU A 136 -3.44 30.49 -13.53
C LEU A 136 -4.00 31.06 -12.24
#